data_AF-A0A937N9V3-F1
#
_entry.id   AF-A0A937N9V3-F1
#
_cell.length_a   1.000
_cell.length_b   1.000
_cell.length_c   1.000
_cell.angle_alpha   90.00
_cell.angle_beta   90.00
_cell.angle_gamma   90.00
#
_symmetry.space_group_name_H-M   'P 1'
#
loop_
_entity.id
_entity.type
_entity.pdbx_description
1 polymer ?
#
loop_
_entity_poly.entity_id
_entity_poly.type
_entity_poly.pdbx_seq_one_letter_code
_entity_poly.pdbx_strand_id
1 'polypeptide(L)'
;MFLRPTNPSQRSNRCGMTLLELLLASLIMALFAAAISALAMAVQQNTQHDERIGTVTQHARVALQRIERTVNESTANEHFPGCVAFGEPIQGSNVPDTLVVWRGDVSVADPNGMPRFNELVIYCPDLEQPNRLLEITVPSDGSLAPMLSDTSGWRMRLYAIKVSQWANKTELTDQLRTVPISTMGERRGVVRFDVALRPSEKAWTDYRSGSVAWEDLKWVQGIHGKQTGLRQTWCRCELQLSIGDDSSDKIEIPFIGSASRYFVLER
;
A
#
# COMPACT_ATOMS: atom_id res chain seq x y z
N MET A 1 95.72 -7.78 -37.37
CA MET A 1 94.62 -7.86 -38.35
C MET A 1 93.82 -9.13 -38.04
N PHE A 2 92.59 -8.99 -37.54
CA PHE A 2 91.38 -9.77 -37.88
C PHE A 2 90.25 -9.32 -36.95
N LEU A 3 89.30 -8.60 -37.52
CA LEU A 3 88.15 -7.98 -36.87
C LEU A 3 86.99 -9.00 -36.75
N ARG A 4 86.30 -8.95 -35.61
CA ARG A 4 85.14 -9.78 -35.25
C ARG A 4 83.88 -9.22 -35.93
N PRO A 5 83.04 -10.02 -36.61
CA PRO A 5 81.84 -9.53 -37.28
C PRO A 5 80.69 -9.29 -36.29
N THR A 6 79.93 -8.24 -36.61
CA THR A 6 78.76 -7.70 -35.91
C THR A 6 77.49 -8.52 -36.16
N ASN A 7 76.61 -8.57 -35.15
CA ASN A 7 75.28 -9.20 -35.23
C ASN A 7 74.40 -8.56 -36.33
N PRO A 8 73.71 -9.35 -37.16
CA PRO A 8 72.72 -8.82 -38.09
C PRO A 8 71.45 -8.38 -37.34
N SER A 9 71.09 -7.12 -37.57
CA SER A 9 69.86 -6.45 -37.22
C SER A 9 68.60 -7.29 -37.51
N GLN A 10 67.74 -7.43 -36.51
CA GLN A 10 66.37 -7.92 -36.64
C GLN A 10 65.58 -6.96 -37.54
N ARG A 11 65.27 -7.38 -38.78
CA ARG A 11 64.40 -6.62 -39.69
C ARG A 11 62.96 -6.72 -39.20
N SER A 12 62.42 -5.60 -38.73
CA SER A 12 60.98 -5.37 -38.61
C SER A 12 60.36 -5.48 -40.01
N ASN A 13 59.61 -6.55 -40.25
CA ASN A 13 58.73 -6.66 -41.42
C ASN A 13 57.60 -5.63 -41.25
N ARG A 14 57.73 -4.48 -41.90
CA ARG A 14 56.63 -3.54 -42.09
C ARG A 14 55.73 -4.08 -43.20
N CYS A 15 54.71 -4.85 -42.82
CA CYS A 15 53.62 -5.21 -43.71
C CYS A 15 52.62 -4.03 -43.74
N GLY A 16 52.49 -3.36 -44.88
CA GLY A 16 51.44 -2.35 -45.06
C GLY A 16 50.10 -3.05 -45.21
N MET A 17 49.11 -2.68 -44.40
CA MET A 17 47.74 -3.21 -44.53
C MET A 17 47.15 -2.84 -45.89
N THR A 18 46.50 -3.80 -46.53
CA THR A 18 45.76 -3.55 -47.76
C THR A 18 44.47 -2.78 -47.46
N LEU A 19 43.96 -2.00 -48.42
CA LEU A 19 42.71 -1.23 -48.26
C LEU A 19 41.51 -2.12 -47.89
N LEU A 20 41.50 -3.37 -48.37
CA LEU A 20 40.49 -4.36 -48.05
C LEU A 20 40.57 -4.81 -46.57
N GLU A 21 41.78 -5.00 -46.03
CA GLU A 21 41.97 -5.31 -44.61
C GLU A 21 41.52 -4.15 -43.71
N LEU A 22 41.74 -2.90 -44.14
CA LEU A 22 41.30 -1.72 -43.39
C LEU A 22 39.77 -1.58 -43.40
N LEU A 23 39.11 -1.86 -44.54
CA LEU A 23 37.65 -1.88 -44.64
C LEU A 23 37.03 -3.03 -43.84
N LEU A 24 37.65 -4.20 -43.82
CA LEU A 24 37.18 -5.33 -43.04
C LEU A 24 37.36 -5.08 -41.54
N ALA A 25 38.49 -4.51 -41.13
CA ALA A 25 38.74 -4.11 -39.75
C ALA A 25 37.76 -3.02 -39.29
N SER A 26 37.46 -2.01 -40.12
CA SER A 26 36.51 -0.95 -39.76
C SER A 26 35.08 -1.48 -39.65
N LEU A 27 34.66 -2.41 -40.52
CA LEU A 27 33.36 -3.08 -40.43
C LEU A 27 33.24 -3.88 -39.11
N ILE A 28 34.26 -4.66 -38.77
CA ILE A 28 34.29 -5.44 -37.52
C ILE A 28 34.21 -4.51 -36.31
N MET A 29 34.99 -3.44 -36.29
CA MET A 29 34.95 -2.45 -35.20
C MET A 29 33.58 -1.78 -35.09
N ALA A 30 32.92 -1.46 -36.22
CA ALA A 30 31.57 -0.90 -36.22
C ALA A 30 30.54 -1.88 -35.64
N LEU A 31 30.63 -3.17 -35.99
CA LEU A 31 29.75 -4.21 -35.42
C LEU A 31 29.99 -4.39 -33.91
N PHE A 32 31.24 -4.39 -33.46
CA PHE A 32 31.56 -4.45 -32.03
C PHE A 32 31.06 -3.22 -31.28
N ALA A 33 31.25 -2.03 -31.84
CA ALA A 33 30.75 -0.79 -31.25
C ALA A 33 29.22 -0.85 -31.12
N ALA A 34 28.51 -1.28 -32.17
CA ALA A 34 27.05 -1.43 -32.14
C ALA A 34 26.59 -2.46 -31.07
N ALA A 35 27.27 -3.60 -30.96
CA ALA A 35 26.96 -4.61 -29.96
C ALA A 35 27.17 -4.11 -28.52
N ILE A 36 28.28 -3.40 -28.26
CA ILE A 36 28.56 -2.81 -26.95
C ILE A 36 27.53 -1.73 -26.62
N SER A 37 27.16 -0.88 -27.59
CA SER A 37 26.10 0.12 -27.40
C SER A 37 24.75 -0.51 -27.06
N ALA A 38 24.36 -1.58 -27.76
CA ALA A 38 23.11 -2.29 -27.47
C ALA A 38 23.11 -2.91 -26.05
N LEU A 39 24.22 -3.53 -25.63
CA LEU A 39 24.36 -4.06 -24.27
C LEU A 39 24.34 -2.95 -23.21
N ALA A 40 25.02 -1.83 -23.46
CA ALA A 40 25.02 -0.69 -22.54
C ALA A 40 23.59 -0.12 -22.37
N MET A 41 22.84 -0.01 -23.46
CA MET A 41 21.43 0.40 -23.41
C MET A 41 20.56 -0.59 -22.64
N ALA A 42 20.74 -1.90 -22.86
CA ALA A 42 20.00 -2.94 -22.13
C ALA A 42 20.30 -2.91 -20.63
N VAL A 43 21.57 -2.76 -20.23
CA VAL A 43 21.96 -2.63 -18.82
C VAL A 43 21.34 -1.38 -18.21
N GLN A 44 21.41 -0.24 -18.89
CA GLN A 44 20.79 1.01 -18.40
C GLN A 44 19.28 0.87 -18.22
N GLN A 45 18.58 0.24 -19.16
CA GLN A 45 17.15 -0.04 -19.05
C GLN A 45 16.84 -0.96 -17.86
N ASN A 46 17.65 -2.00 -17.63
CA ASN A 46 17.48 -2.89 -16.49
C ASN A 46 17.72 -2.17 -15.15
N THR A 47 18.76 -1.33 -15.05
CA THR A 47 19.02 -0.53 -13.85
C THR A 47 17.84 0.39 -13.55
N GLN A 48 17.31 1.11 -14.55
CA GLN A 48 16.13 1.96 -14.36
C GLN A 48 14.88 1.17 -13.95
N HIS A 49 14.73 -0.04 -14.46
CA HIS A 49 13.64 -0.93 -14.09
C HIS A 49 13.73 -1.34 -12.62
N ASP A 50 14.90 -1.79 -12.18
CA ASP A 50 15.16 -2.21 -10.80
C ASP A 50 14.99 -1.05 -9.82
N GLU A 51 15.45 0.16 -10.18
CA GLU A 51 15.23 1.38 -9.41
C GLU A 51 13.74 1.67 -9.19
N ARG A 52 12.91 1.53 -10.23
CA ARG A 52 11.46 1.75 -10.14
C ARG A 52 10.77 0.72 -9.25
N ILE A 53 11.13 -0.57 -9.37
CA ILE A 53 10.64 -1.61 -8.46
C ILE A 53 11.02 -1.28 -7.01
N GLY A 54 12.27 -0.84 -6.80
CA GLY A 54 12.75 -0.39 -5.51
C GLY A 54 11.89 0.72 -4.92
N THR A 55 11.63 1.78 -5.68
CA THR A 55 10.77 2.90 -5.27
C THR A 55 9.37 2.43 -4.91
N VAL A 56 8.69 1.70 -5.79
CA VAL A 56 7.32 1.21 -5.54
C VAL A 56 7.25 0.34 -4.29
N THR A 57 8.25 -0.53 -4.08
CA THR A 57 8.34 -1.35 -2.86
C THR A 57 8.49 -0.50 -1.60
N GLN A 58 9.26 0.59 -1.64
CA GLN A 58 9.40 1.51 -0.51
C GLN A 58 8.10 2.27 -0.22
N HIS A 59 7.40 2.76 -1.25
CA HIS A 59 6.09 3.39 -1.08
C HIS A 59 5.10 2.44 -0.40
N ALA A 60 5.00 1.19 -0.88
CA ALA A 60 4.15 0.17 -0.27
C ALA A 60 4.52 -0.08 1.19
N ARG A 61 5.81 -0.26 1.48
CA ARG A 61 6.30 -0.51 2.84
C ARG A 61 5.96 0.62 3.79
N VAL A 62 6.21 1.87 3.41
CA VAL A 62 5.93 3.04 4.25
C VAL A 62 4.43 3.20 4.48
N ALA A 63 3.61 3.05 3.44
CA ALA A 63 2.16 3.12 3.55
C ALA A 63 1.60 2.04 4.48
N LEU A 64 2.00 0.78 4.29
CA LEU A 64 1.56 -0.34 5.13
C LEU A 64 2.03 -0.18 6.58
N GLN A 65 3.31 0.14 6.82
CA GLN A 65 3.82 0.36 8.17
C GLN A 65 3.08 1.48 8.91
N ARG A 66 2.70 2.54 8.20
CA ARG A 66 1.95 3.66 8.78
C ARG A 66 0.53 3.22 9.16
N ILE A 67 -0.18 2.51 8.27
CA ILE A 67 -1.52 1.96 8.55
C ILE A 67 -1.45 0.96 9.71
N GLU A 68 -0.50 0.02 9.68
CA GLU A 68 -0.34 -1.00 10.71
C GLU A 68 -0.07 -0.39 12.09
N ARG A 69 0.83 0.59 12.16
CA ARG A 69 1.11 1.33 13.39
C ARG A 69 -0.15 2.03 13.91
N THR A 70 -0.88 2.74 13.05
CA THR A 70 -2.11 3.43 13.44
C THR A 70 -3.18 2.46 13.96
N VAL A 71 -3.34 1.29 13.35
CA VAL A 71 -4.27 0.26 13.84
C VAL A 71 -3.82 -0.33 15.17
N ASN A 72 -2.52 -0.63 15.34
CA ASN A 72 -2.00 -1.20 16.59
C ASN A 72 -2.13 -0.24 17.77
N GLU A 73 -1.98 1.06 17.52
CA GLU A 73 -2.11 2.16 18.49
C GLU A 73 -3.56 2.64 18.69
N SER A 74 -4.54 2.02 18.01
CA SER A 74 -5.93 2.46 18.08
C SER A 74 -6.57 2.27 19.45
N THR A 75 -7.49 3.16 19.79
CA THR A 75 -8.40 3.01 20.93
C THR A 75 -9.55 2.09 20.54
N ALA A 76 -9.85 1.08 21.35
CA ALA A 76 -10.94 0.15 21.08
C ALA A 76 -11.74 -0.12 22.35
N ASN A 77 -13.05 -0.24 22.20
CA ASN A 77 -14.00 -0.59 23.25
C ASN A 77 -15.16 -1.41 22.66
N GLU A 78 -16.21 -1.64 23.45
CA GLU A 78 -17.38 -2.41 23.01
C GLU A 78 -18.13 -1.75 21.84
N HIS A 79 -18.21 -0.42 21.80
CA HIS A 79 -18.96 0.33 20.79
C HIS A 79 -18.19 0.57 19.50
N PHE A 80 -16.86 0.69 19.59
CA PHE A 80 -15.97 0.90 18.45
C PHE A 80 -14.72 0.01 18.56
N PRO A 81 -14.50 -0.92 17.62
CA PRO A 81 -13.46 -1.95 17.72
C PRO A 81 -12.05 -1.45 17.35
N GLY A 82 -11.82 -0.15 17.39
CA GLY A 82 -10.55 0.51 17.02
C GLY A 82 -10.35 0.75 15.54
N CYS A 83 -10.79 -0.16 14.66
CA CYS A 83 -10.87 0.15 13.24
C CYS A 83 -12.03 -0.56 12.54
N VAL A 84 -12.54 0.06 11.47
CA VAL A 84 -13.65 -0.46 10.66
C VAL A 84 -13.41 -0.10 9.19
N ALA A 85 -13.67 -1.05 8.29
CA ALA A 85 -13.62 -0.82 6.86
C ALA A 85 -15.02 -0.52 6.31
N PHE A 86 -15.13 0.55 5.54
CA PHE A 86 -16.32 0.94 4.81
C PHE A 86 -16.09 0.76 3.31
N GLY A 87 -17.13 0.31 2.64
CA GLY A 87 -17.15 0.20 1.19
C GLY A 87 -18.25 1.03 0.57
N GLU A 88 -17.96 1.45 -0.66
CA GLU A 88 -18.95 2.03 -1.55
C GLU A 88 -19.46 0.95 -2.51
N PRO A 89 -20.77 0.93 -2.80
CA PRO A 89 -21.34 0.02 -3.79
C PRO A 89 -20.94 0.46 -5.20
N ILE A 90 -20.26 -0.41 -5.93
CA ILE A 90 -19.88 -0.23 -7.34
C ILE A 90 -20.45 -1.41 -8.12
N GLN A 91 -21.33 -1.13 -9.08
CA GLN A 91 -21.92 -2.15 -9.97
C GLN A 91 -22.47 -3.39 -9.23
N GLY A 92 -23.06 -3.20 -8.04
CA GLY A 92 -23.63 -4.27 -7.22
C GLY A 92 -22.64 -4.99 -6.29
N SER A 93 -21.34 -4.65 -6.32
CA SER A 93 -20.35 -5.13 -5.37
C SER A 93 -19.93 -4.03 -4.40
N ASN A 94 -19.80 -4.36 -3.11
CA ASN A 94 -19.28 -3.43 -2.11
C ASN A 94 -17.75 -3.57 -2.04
N VAL A 95 -17.02 -2.52 -2.40
CA VAL A 95 -15.55 -2.53 -2.36
C VAL A 95 -15.09 -1.79 -1.11
N PRO A 96 -14.58 -2.49 -0.08
CA PRO A 96 -14.16 -1.85 1.16
C PRO A 96 -12.78 -1.20 0.97
N ASP A 97 -12.77 0.05 0.51
CA ASP A 97 -11.55 0.79 0.20
C ASP A 97 -11.29 1.98 1.14
N THR A 98 -12.13 2.14 2.17
CA THR A 98 -12.01 3.19 3.17
C THR A 98 -11.86 2.57 4.54
N LEU A 99 -10.69 2.71 5.17
CA LEU A 99 -10.45 2.28 6.55
C LEU A 99 -10.58 3.48 7.48
N VAL A 100 -11.36 3.31 8.55
CA VAL A 100 -11.48 4.30 9.63
C VAL A 100 -10.83 3.71 10.87
N VAL A 101 -9.92 4.44 11.48
CA VAL A 101 -9.19 4.03 12.69
C VAL A 101 -9.38 5.08 13.78
N TRP A 102 -9.75 4.65 14.98
CA TRP A 102 -9.85 5.52 16.14
C TRP A 102 -8.50 5.68 16.81
N ARG A 103 -7.90 6.86 16.68
CA ARG A 103 -6.61 7.21 17.25
C ARG A 103 -6.73 8.55 17.96
N GLY A 104 -6.98 8.52 19.26
CA GLY A 104 -6.87 9.72 20.09
C GLY A 104 -5.41 10.10 20.27
N ASP A 105 -4.98 11.25 19.77
CA ASP A 105 -3.56 11.65 19.77
C ASP A 105 -2.95 11.79 21.18
N VAL A 106 -3.72 12.22 22.19
CA VAL A 106 -3.22 12.44 23.57
C VAL A 106 -4.24 12.04 24.63
N SER A 107 -5.52 12.34 24.42
CA SER A 107 -6.61 11.87 25.25
C SER A 107 -7.87 11.70 24.41
N VAL A 108 -8.53 10.57 24.58
CA VAL A 108 -9.83 10.30 23.96
C VAL A 108 -10.89 10.99 24.81
N ALA A 109 -11.79 11.74 24.18
CA ALA A 109 -12.81 12.52 24.87
C ALA A 109 -13.80 11.61 25.62
N ASP A 110 -14.13 10.46 25.04
CA ASP A 110 -14.96 9.43 25.65
C ASP A 110 -14.41 8.02 25.33
N PRO A 111 -13.45 7.51 26.12
CA PRO A 111 -12.79 6.22 25.86
C PRO A 111 -13.75 5.03 25.90
N ASN A 112 -14.90 5.17 26.57
CA ASN A 112 -15.90 4.12 26.72
C ASN A 112 -17.09 4.30 25.77
N GLY A 113 -17.13 5.38 25.00
CA GLY A 113 -18.20 5.71 24.07
C GLY A 113 -17.81 5.58 22.60
N MET A 114 -18.45 6.38 21.76
CA MET A 114 -18.15 6.45 20.33
C MET A 114 -17.06 7.50 20.07
N PRO A 115 -16.18 7.28 19.07
CA PRO A 115 -15.19 8.27 18.67
C PRO A 115 -15.84 9.57 18.18
N ARG A 116 -15.07 10.65 18.27
CA ARG A 116 -15.36 11.90 17.53
C ARG A 116 -14.55 11.94 16.23
N PHE A 117 -15.01 12.68 15.23
CA PHE A 117 -14.31 12.75 13.93
C PHE A 117 -12.89 13.32 14.01
N ASN A 118 -12.63 14.21 14.96
CA ASN A 118 -11.28 14.72 15.24
C ASN A 118 -10.33 13.71 15.89
N GLU A 119 -10.83 12.54 16.31
CA GLU A 119 -10.05 11.41 16.84
C GLU A 119 -9.89 10.29 15.79
N LEU A 120 -10.43 10.48 14.58
CA LEU A 120 -10.38 9.48 13.52
C LEU A 120 -9.27 9.77 12.53
N VAL A 121 -8.60 8.69 12.14
CA VAL A 121 -7.71 8.65 10.99
C VAL A 121 -8.37 7.82 9.91
N ILE A 122 -8.52 8.39 8.71
CA ILE A 122 -9.23 7.77 7.60
C ILE A 122 -8.21 7.48 6.49
N TYR A 123 -8.14 6.23 6.04
CA TYR A 123 -7.34 5.83 4.88
C TYR A 123 -8.23 5.50 3.70
N CYS A 124 -8.03 6.15 2.56
CA CYS A 124 -8.77 5.86 1.33
C CYS A 124 -8.04 6.38 0.08
N PRO A 125 -8.41 5.91 -1.13
CA PRO A 125 -8.00 6.56 -2.37
C PRO A 125 -8.50 8.01 -2.42
N ASP A 126 -7.76 8.88 -3.10
CA ASP A 126 -8.23 10.21 -3.45
C ASP A 126 -9.33 10.11 -4.53
N LEU A 127 -10.39 10.91 -4.38
CA LEU A 127 -11.49 10.97 -5.34
C LEU A 127 -11.10 11.73 -6.61
N GLU A 128 -10.24 12.74 -6.48
CA GLU A 128 -9.79 13.55 -7.63
C GLU A 128 -8.60 12.89 -8.35
N GLN A 129 -7.74 12.19 -7.60
CA GLN A 129 -6.53 11.55 -8.12
C GLN A 129 -6.45 10.09 -7.66
N PRO A 130 -7.17 9.16 -8.31
CA PRO A 130 -7.36 7.79 -7.82
C PRO A 130 -6.09 6.96 -7.68
N ASN A 131 -4.97 7.42 -8.23
CA ASN A 131 -3.64 6.83 -8.03
C ASN A 131 -3.01 7.20 -6.68
N ARG A 132 -3.62 8.08 -5.89
CA ARG A 132 -3.15 8.47 -4.57
C ARG A 132 -3.88 7.74 -3.47
N LEU A 133 -3.13 7.22 -2.51
CA LEU A 133 -3.66 6.75 -1.22
C LEU A 133 -3.44 7.84 -0.17
N LEU A 134 -4.51 8.25 0.50
CA LEU A 134 -4.50 9.33 1.47
C LEU A 134 -4.69 8.81 2.90
N GLU A 135 -4.04 9.49 3.84
CA GLU A 135 -4.39 9.53 5.26
C GLU A 135 -5.08 10.88 5.53
N ILE A 136 -6.32 10.84 6.02
CA ILE A 136 -7.17 12.00 6.22
C ILE A 136 -7.49 12.15 7.71
N THR A 137 -7.32 13.35 8.26
CA THR A 137 -7.73 13.71 9.62
C THR A 137 -8.57 15.00 9.60
N VAL A 138 -9.48 15.16 10.56
CA VAL A 138 -10.40 16.31 10.63
C VAL A 138 -10.33 16.95 12.02
N PRO A 139 -9.21 17.60 12.38
CA PRO A 139 -8.93 17.99 13.77
C PRO A 139 -9.93 18.99 14.37
N SER A 140 -10.62 19.76 13.52
CA SER A 140 -11.62 20.74 13.95
C SER A 140 -13.02 20.15 14.19
N ASP A 141 -13.25 18.88 13.83
CA ASP A 141 -14.58 18.26 13.89
C ASP A 141 -14.80 17.46 15.17
N GLY A 142 -15.30 18.12 16.20
CA GLY A 142 -15.63 17.48 17.48
C GLY A 142 -16.96 16.71 17.49
N SER A 143 -17.63 16.53 16.34
CA SER A 143 -18.90 15.79 16.30
C SER A 143 -18.71 14.29 16.51
N LEU A 144 -19.67 13.65 17.17
CA LEU A 144 -19.67 12.21 17.43
C LEU A 144 -19.86 11.43 16.13
N ALA A 145 -19.11 10.35 16.00
CA ALA A 145 -19.26 9.41 14.92
C ALA A 145 -20.62 8.66 15.01
N PRO A 146 -21.26 8.35 13.86
CA PRO A 146 -22.48 7.52 13.85
C PRO A 146 -22.22 6.14 14.44
N MET A 147 -23.25 5.51 15.00
CA MET A 147 -23.19 4.09 15.39
C MET A 147 -22.77 3.23 14.18
N LEU A 148 -22.02 2.16 14.41
CA LEU A 148 -21.53 1.29 13.33
C LEU A 148 -22.65 0.62 12.52
N SER A 149 -23.84 0.48 13.10
CA SER A 149 -25.04 0.02 12.41
C SER A 149 -25.58 1.02 11.38
N ASP A 150 -25.32 2.32 11.54
CA ASP A 150 -25.75 3.38 10.60
C ASP A 150 -24.74 3.53 9.46
N THR A 151 -24.70 2.50 8.60
CA THR A 151 -23.80 2.49 7.42
C THR A 151 -24.10 3.63 6.44
N SER A 152 -25.35 4.11 6.37
CA SER A 152 -25.74 5.27 5.56
C SER A 152 -25.12 6.57 6.07
N GLY A 153 -25.24 6.84 7.37
CA GLY A 153 -24.65 8.00 8.01
C GLY A 153 -23.13 8.04 7.85
N TRP A 154 -22.48 6.89 8.04
CA TRP A 154 -21.04 6.75 7.79
C TRP A 154 -20.65 7.08 6.34
N ARG A 155 -21.33 6.51 5.35
CA ARG A 155 -21.02 6.79 3.93
C ARG A 155 -21.18 8.26 3.58
N MET A 156 -22.28 8.89 3.99
CA MET A 156 -22.51 10.32 3.74
C MET A 156 -21.43 11.18 4.38
N ARG A 157 -21.04 10.87 5.61
CA ARG A 157 -20.04 11.65 6.35
C ARG A 157 -18.63 11.45 5.80
N LEU A 158 -18.25 10.21 5.48
CA LEU A 158 -16.96 9.91 4.85
C LEU A 158 -16.83 10.58 3.48
N TYR A 159 -17.87 10.54 2.66
CA TYR A 159 -17.88 11.27 1.39
C TYR A 159 -17.65 12.77 1.60
N ALA A 160 -18.38 13.39 2.53
CA ALA A 160 -18.22 14.81 2.85
C ALA A 160 -16.78 15.15 3.32
N ILE A 161 -16.15 14.27 4.11
CA ILE A 161 -14.75 14.44 4.54
C ILE A 161 -13.78 14.30 3.37
N LYS A 162 -13.97 13.30 2.49
CA LYS A 162 -13.11 13.06 1.31
C LYS A 162 -13.10 14.27 0.37
N VAL A 163 -14.22 14.96 0.18
CA VAL A 163 -14.30 16.16 -0.66
C VAL A 163 -14.01 17.47 0.09
N SER A 164 -13.85 17.43 1.41
CA SER A 164 -13.63 18.62 2.22
C SER A 164 -12.25 19.23 1.97
N GLN A 165 -12.20 20.56 1.88
CA GLN A 165 -10.97 21.35 1.86
C GLN A 165 -10.39 21.60 3.25
N TRP A 166 -11.16 21.32 4.31
CA TRP A 166 -10.78 21.59 5.70
C TRP A 166 -10.26 20.33 6.41
N ALA A 167 -10.30 19.19 5.72
CA ALA A 167 -9.65 17.97 6.17
C ALA A 167 -8.15 18.04 5.85
N ASN A 168 -7.33 17.61 6.80
CA ASN A 168 -5.89 17.46 6.58
C ASN A 168 -5.67 16.16 5.81
N LYS A 169 -5.14 16.26 4.59
CA LYS A 169 -4.86 15.11 3.72
C LYS A 169 -3.36 14.94 3.59
N THR A 170 -2.85 13.79 4.03
CA THR A 170 -1.45 13.39 3.87
C THR A 170 -1.39 12.28 2.83
N GLU A 171 -0.62 12.48 1.77
CA GLU A 171 -0.38 11.44 0.77
C GLU A 171 0.54 10.35 1.33
N LEU A 172 0.14 9.09 1.17
CA LEU A 172 0.97 7.92 1.51
C LEU A 172 1.74 7.40 0.29
N THR A 173 1.11 7.43 -0.87
CA THR A 173 1.70 7.06 -2.16
C THR A 173 0.84 7.62 -3.29
N ASP A 174 1.47 7.91 -4.42
CA ASP A 174 0.88 8.30 -5.70
C ASP A 174 0.95 7.19 -6.76
N GLN A 175 1.38 5.99 -6.38
CA GLN A 175 1.61 4.85 -7.27
C GLN A 175 0.47 3.83 -7.24
N LEU A 176 -0.69 4.16 -6.65
CA LEU A 176 -1.80 3.21 -6.54
C LEU A 176 -2.29 2.85 -7.95
N ARG A 177 -2.36 1.55 -8.24
CA ARG A 177 -2.97 1.04 -9.46
C ARG A 177 -4.39 1.58 -9.54
N THR A 178 -4.80 2.03 -10.72
CA THR A 178 -6.17 2.49 -10.95
C THR A 178 -6.89 1.61 -11.95
N VAL A 179 -8.17 1.34 -11.70
CA VAL A 179 -9.04 0.56 -12.60
C VAL A 179 -10.26 1.39 -13.00
N PRO A 180 -10.73 1.30 -14.26
CA PRO A 180 -11.97 1.94 -14.66
C PRO A 180 -13.17 1.27 -13.97
N ILE A 181 -14.05 2.06 -13.37
CA ILE A 181 -15.27 1.58 -12.70
C ILE A 181 -16.55 1.94 -13.46
N SER A 182 -16.45 2.79 -14.48
CA SER A 182 -17.54 3.10 -15.40
C SER A 182 -17.01 3.24 -16.83
N THR A 183 -17.92 3.12 -17.79
CA THR A 183 -17.61 3.36 -19.22
C THR A 183 -17.34 4.84 -19.52
N MET A 184 -17.60 5.74 -18.56
CA MET A 184 -17.40 7.18 -18.71
C MET A 184 -16.01 7.65 -18.23
N GLY A 185 -15.10 6.71 -17.96
CA GLY A 185 -13.71 7.02 -17.63
C GLY A 185 -13.46 7.28 -16.15
N GLU A 186 -14.44 7.06 -15.27
CA GLU A 186 -14.22 7.11 -13.83
C GLU A 186 -13.28 5.98 -13.41
N ARG A 187 -12.25 6.33 -12.64
CA ARG A 187 -11.21 5.40 -12.18
C ARG A 187 -11.22 5.32 -10.67
N ARG A 188 -10.84 4.16 -10.14
CA ARG A 188 -10.68 3.93 -8.70
C ARG A 188 -9.32 3.33 -8.39
N GLY A 189 -8.73 3.78 -7.29
CA GLY A 189 -7.52 3.19 -6.74
C GLY A 189 -7.76 1.79 -6.21
N VAL A 190 -6.85 0.87 -6.47
CA VAL A 190 -6.94 -0.54 -6.05
C VAL A 190 -6.33 -0.70 -4.66
N VAL A 191 -7.17 -0.47 -3.67
CA VAL A 191 -6.92 -0.79 -2.26
C VAL A 191 -8.13 -1.53 -1.69
N ARG A 192 -7.88 -2.49 -0.81
CA ARG A 192 -8.91 -3.22 -0.09
C ARG A 192 -8.53 -3.35 1.38
N PHE A 193 -9.48 -3.03 2.23
CA PHE A 193 -9.40 -3.24 3.67
C PHE A 193 -10.41 -4.30 4.08
N ASP A 194 -9.97 -5.24 4.89
CA ASP A 194 -10.80 -6.32 5.41
C ASP A 194 -10.65 -6.37 6.92
N VAL A 195 -11.74 -6.13 7.63
CA VAL A 195 -11.75 -6.05 9.10
C VAL A 195 -12.63 -7.15 9.66
N ALA A 196 -12.04 -7.98 10.52
CA ALA A 196 -12.74 -9.06 11.21
C ALA A 196 -12.60 -8.94 12.72
N LEU A 197 -13.69 -9.23 13.43
CA LEU A 197 -13.72 -9.26 14.90
C LEU A 197 -13.78 -10.71 15.40
N ARG A 198 -13.07 -10.97 16.49
CA ARG A 198 -13.09 -12.27 17.20
C ARG A 198 -13.25 -12.02 18.71
N PRO A 199 -14.40 -12.33 19.31
CA PRO A 199 -15.64 -12.79 18.68
C PRO A 199 -16.23 -11.77 17.69
N SER A 200 -17.00 -12.26 16.70
CA SER A 200 -17.65 -11.41 15.70
C SER A 200 -18.76 -10.57 16.33
N GLU A 201 -19.13 -9.46 15.69
CA GLU A 201 -20.21 -8.59 16.19
C GLU A 201 -21.55 -9.33 16.30
N LYS A 202 -21.84 -10.21 15.35
CA LYS A 202 -23.00 -11.08 15.42
C LYS A 202 -22.95 -12.01 16.64
N ALA A 203 -21.83 -12.67 16.88
CA ALA A 203 -21.70 -13.58 18.03
C ALA A 203 -21.83 -12.81 19.35
N TRP A 204 -21.26 -11.60 19.42
CA TRP A 204 -21.43 -10.72 20.57
C TRP A 204 -22.90 -10.36 20.81
N THR A 205 -23.62 -9.98 19.75
CA THR A 205 -25.06 -9.70 19.81
C THR A 205 -25.87 -10.93 20.25
N ASP A 206 -25.57 -12.10 19.69
CA ASP A 206 -26.25 -13.36 20.03
C ASP A 206 -25.98 -13.76 21.50
N TYR A 207 -24.81 -13.43 22.05
CA TYR A 207 -24.53 -13.56 23.49
C TYR A 207 -25.39 -12.59 24.33
N ARG A 208 -25.46 -11.32 23.93
CA ARG A 208 -26.25 -10.29 24.64
C ARG A 208 -27.75 -10.60 24.64
N SER A 209 -28.25 -11.29 23.62
CA SER A 209 -29.62 -11.80 23.56
C SER A 209 -29.83 -13.13 24.31
N GLY A 210 -28.79 -13.68 24.93
CA GLY A 210 -28.84 -14.96 25.66
C GLY A 210 -28.90 -16.20 24.77
N SER A 211 -28.63 -16.06 23.46
CA SER A 211 -28.67 -17.16 22.49
C SER A 211 -27.37 -17.97 22.44
N VAL A 212 -26.25 -17.40 22.90
CA VAL A 212 -24.93 -18.05 22.98
C VAL A 212 -24.37 -17.83 24.39
N ALA A 213 -23.79 -18.86 25.01
CA ALA A 213 -23.16 -18.72 26.32
C ALA A 213 -21.82 -17.97 26.22
N TRP A 214 -21.40 -17.35 27.32
CA TRP A 214 -20.13 -16.60 27.39
C TRP A 214 -18.91 -17.46 27.00
N GLU A 215 -18.84 -18.69 27.51
CA GLU A 215 -17.77 -19.65 27.17
C GLU A 215 -17.81 -20.15 25.71
N ASP A 216 -18.95 -20.06 25.04
CA ASP A 216 -19.13 -20.54 23.66
C ASP A 216 -18.73 -19.49 22.61
N LEU A 217 -18.44 -18.26 23.03
CA LEU A 217 -17.90 -17.23 22.16
C LEU A 217 -16.52 -17.65 21.64
N LYS A 218 -16.25 -17.35 20.36
CA LYS A 218 -14.96 -17.62 19.72
C LYS A 218 -13.88 -16.63 20.17
N TRP A 219 -13.49 -16.74 21.44
CA TRP A 219 -12.44 -15.94 22.06
C TRP A 219 -11.10 -16.19 21.39
N VAL A 220 -10.28 -15.13 21.37
CA VAL A 220 -8.98 -15.19 20.71
C VAL A 220 -8.07 -16.08 21.54
N GLN A 221 -7.57 -17.15 20.92
CA GLN A 221 -6.79 -18.19 21.60
C GLN A 221 -7.51 -18.81 22.81
N GLY A 222 -8.85 -18.71 22.87
CA GLY A 222 -9.62 -19.18 24.04
C GLY A 222 -9.44 -18.33 25.29
N ILE A 223 -8.90 -17.11 25.19
CA ILE A 223 -8.62 -16.26 26.36
C ILE A 223 -9.91 -15.57 26.83
N HIS A 224 -10.52 -16.14 27.87
CA HIS A 224 -11.60 -15.52 28.63
C HIS A 224 -11.57 -15.94 30.10
N GLY A 225 -12.09 -15.08 30.96
CA GLY A 225 -12.38 -15.33 32.36
C GLY A 225 -13.88 -15.45 32.62
N LYS A 226 -14.27 -15.35 33.90
CA LYS A 226 -15.69 -15.39 34.31
C LYS A 226 -16.46 -14.10 34.01
N GLN A 227 -15.74 -12.97 33.97
CA GLN A 227 -16.29 -11.61 33.85
C GLN A 227 -15.68 -10.80 32.71
N THR A 228 -14.55 -11.23 32.16
CA THR A 228 -13.81 -10.50 31.14
C THR A 228 -13.30 -11.43 30.04
N GLY A 229 -13.24 -10.95 28.81
CA GLY A 229 -12.83 -11.75 27.64
C GLY A 229 -11.98 -10.93 26.68
N LEU A 230 -11.01 -11.57 26.04
CA LEU A 230 -10.12 -10.87 25.10
C LEU A 230 -10.72 -10.88 23.69
N ARG A 231 -11.08 -9.68 23.20
CA ARG A 231 -11.52 -9.47 21.82
C ARG A 231 -10.38 -8.97 20.96
N GLN A 232 -10.35 -9.40 19.71
CA GLN A 232 -9.41 -8.96 18.69
C GLN A 232 -10.16 -8.33 17.52
N THR A 233 -9.65 -7.19 17.08
CA THR A 233 -9.89 -6.63 15.76
C THR A 233 -8.68 -6.96 14.90
N TRP A 234 -8.91 -7.65 13.80
CA TRP A 234 -7.88 -7.92 12.79
C TRP A 234 -8.21 -7.13 11.53
N CYS A 235 -7.23 -6.39 11.04
CA CYS A 235 -7.33 -5.59 9.82
C CYS A 235 -6.30 -6.10 8.82
N ARG A 236 -6.74 -6.49 7.63
CA ARG A 236 -5.88 -6.79 6.49
C ARG A 236 -5.99 -5.66 5.48
N CYS A 237 -4.85 -5.20 4.98
CA CYS A 237 -4.73 -4.22 3.93
C CYS A 237 -4.13 -4.90 2.70
N GLU A 238 -4.77 -4.74 1.55
CA GLU A 238 -4.27 -5.19 0.26
C GLU A 238 -4.18 -3.94 -0.64
N LEU A 239 -3.02 -3.69 -1.22
CA LEU A 239 -2.81 -2.58 -2.14
C LEU A 239 -2.08 -3.08 -3.38
N GLN A 240 -2.41 -2.50 -4.54
CA GLN A 240 -1.67 -2.77 -5.77
C GLN A 240 -1.05 -1.47 -6.25
N LEU A 241 0.26 -1.47 -6.45
CA LEU A 241 0.97 -0.30 -6.97
C LEU A 241 1.44 -0.56 -8.41
N SER A 242 1.41 0.47 -9.24
CA SER A 242 1.85 0.41 -10.62
C SER A 242 3.25 1.00 -10.80
N ILE A 243 4.05 0.37 -11.64
CA ILE A 243 5.33 0.89 -12.16
C ILE A 243 5.08 1.39 -13.58
N GLY A 244 5.41 2.66 -13.83
CA GLY A 244 5.40 3.28 -15.15
C GLY A 244 4.24 4.24 -15.40
N ASP A 245 4.48 5.22 -16.28
CA ASP A 245 3.49 6.19 -16.74
C ASP A 245 2.54 5.53 -17.76
N ASP A 246 1.26 5.95 -17.74
CA ASP A 246 0.03 5.65 -18.55
C ASP A 246 0.10 4.91 -19.92
N SER A 247 1.10 4.07 -20.13
CA SER A 247 1.39 3.28 -21.33
C SER A 247 1.16 1.80 -21.08
N SER A 248 1.19 1.00 -22.15
CA SER A 248 0.88 -0.44 -22.14
C SER A 248 1.83 -1.32 -21.31
N ASP A 249 2.95 -0.78 -20.81
CA ASP A 249 3.97 -1.49 -20.03
C ASP A 249 3.85 -1.28 -18.52
N LYS A 250 2.63 -1.08 -18.01
CA LYS A 250 2.40 -0.99 -16.56
C LYS A 250 2.59 -2.35 -15.90
N ILE A 251 3.55 -2.42 -14.99
CA ILE A 251 3.69 -3.57 -14.08
C ILE A 251 2.97 -3.25 -12.78
N GLU A 252 2.08 -4.15 -12.37
CA GLU A 252 1.26 -3.99 -11.18
C GLU A 252 1.71 -4.99 -10.12
N ILE A 253 2.12 -4.50 -8.96
CA ILE A 253 2.66 -5.34 -7.88
C ILE A 253 1.68 -5.31 -6.70
N PRO A 254 1.17 -6.47 -6.25
CA PRO A 254 0.34 -6.56 -5.05
C PRO A 254 1.22 -6.55 -3.79
N PHE A 255 0.76 -5.82 -2.78
CA PHE A 255 1.33 -5.81 -1.44
C PHE A 255 0.23 -6.06 -0.42
N ILE A 256 0.56 -6.81 0.62
CA ILE A 256 -0.39 -7.22 1.65
C ILE A 256 0.24 -6.89 3.00
N GLY A 257 -0.53 -6.23 3.85
CA GLY A 257 -0.19 -5.96 5.25
C GLY A 257 -1.31 -6.38 6.18
N SER A 258 -1.00 -6.46 7.47
CA SER A 258 -2.01 -6.80 8.48
C SER A 258 -1.64 -6.26 9.85
N ALA A 259 -2.65 -5.84 10.60
CA ALA A 259 -2.51 -5.38 11.97
C ALA A 259 -3.63 -5.92 12.83
N SER A 260 -3.43 -5.94 14.15
CA SER A 260 -4.45 -6.38 15.08
C SER A 260 -4.44 -5.58 16.36
N ARG A 261 -5.64 -5.21 16.81
CA ARG A 261 -5.86 -4.57 18.10
C ARG A 261 -6.57 -5.54 19.05
N TYR A 262 -6.07 -5.67 20.27
CA TYR A 262 -6.69 -6.46 21.31
C TYR A 262 -7.28 -5.55 22.39
N PHE A 263 -8.46 -5.89 22.89
CA PHE A 263 -9.13 -5.14 23.93
C PHE A 263 -10.03 -6.07 24.75
N VAL A 264 -10.34 -5.64 25.97
CA VAL A 264 -11.15 -6.43 26.91
C VAL A 264 -12.62 -6.11 26.70
N LEU A 265 -13.46 -7.15 26.70
CA LEU A 265 -14.90 -7.03 26.89
C LEU A 265 -15.29 -7.49 28.29
N GLU A 266 -16.29 -6.84 28.85
CA GLU A 266 -16.89 -7.20 30.13
C GLU A 266 -18.23 -7.90 29.94
N ARG A 267 -18.55 -8.81 30.84
CA ARG A 267 -19.74 -9.66 30.81
C ARG A 267 -21.03 -8.90 31.06
#